data_AF-A0A524L645-F1
#
_entry.id   AF-A0A524L645-F1
#
_cell.length_a   1.000
_cell.length_b   1.000
_cell.length_c   1.000
_cell.angle_alpha   90.00
_cell.angle_beta   90.00
_cell.angle_gamma   90.00
#
_symmetry.space_group_name_H-M   'P 1'
#
loop_
_entity.id
_entity.type
_entity.pdbx_description
1 polymer ?
#
loop_
_entity_poly.entity_id
_entity_poly.type
_entity_poly.pdbx_seq_one_letter_code
_entity_poly.pdbx_strand_id
1 'polypeptide(L)' 'TVVITTMVINVLKIFDIVYVMTGGNYGTEVIANRMYKEMYSMFNTGRAAAIAIVLILVIIPAMIFNIRRFRVQESER' A
#
# COMPACT_ATOMS: atom_id res chain seq x y z
N THR A 1 18.13 1.87 -12.96
CA THR A 1 16.70 2.13 -13.24
C THR A 1 15.82 0.90 -13.05
N VAL A 2 16.08 -0.25 -13.69
CA VAL A 2 15.13 -1.40 -13.69
C VAL A 2 14.84 -1.98 -12.30
N VAL A 3 15.85 -2.13 -11.42
CA VAL A 3 15.68 -2.68 -10.05
C VAL A 3 14.77 -1.82 -9.17
N ILE A 4 14.83 -0.49 -9.34
CA ILE A 4 14.00 0.44 -8.57
C ILE A 4 12.55 0.32 -9.05
N THR A 5 12.33 0.27 -10.37
CA THR A 5 10.99 0.13 -10.94
C THR A 5 10.35 -1.20 -10.54
N THR A 6 11.09 -2.31 -10.58
CA THR A 6 10.57 -3.62 -10.14
C THR A 6 10.27 -3.67 -8.64
N MET A 7 11.09 -3.01 -7.81
CA MET A 7 10.83 -2.90 -6.37
C MET A 7 9.55 -2.10 -6.07
N VAL A 8 9.32 -0.99 -6.79
CA VAL A 8 8.09 -0.19 -6.66
C VAL A 8 6.85 -0.98 -7.08
N ILE A 9 6.91 -1.70 -8.21
CA ILE A 9 5.81 -2.56 -8.69
C ILE A 9 5.46 -3.62 -7.64
N ASN A 10 6.47 -4.23 -7.03
CA ASN A 10 6.25 -5.22 -5.98
C ASN A 10 5.50 -4.64 -4.78
N VAL A 11 5.86 -3.43 -4.32
CA VAL A 11 5.16 -2.79 -3.19
C VAL A 11 3.69 -2.49 -3.50
N LEU A 12 3.38 -2.05 -4.72
CA LEU A 12 2.01 -1.75 -5.13
C LEU A 12 1.11 -2.99 -5.15
N LYS A 13 1.65 -4.15 -5.54
CA LYS A 13 0.90 -5.41 -5.67
C LYS A 13 0.69 -6.18 -4.37
N ILE A 14 1.34 -5.79 -3.27
CA ILE A 14 1.28 -6.54 -2.00
C ILE A 14 -0.17 -6.68 -1.52
N PHE A 15 -0.99 -5.63 -1.62
CA PHE A 15 -2.40 -5.70 -1.22
C PHE A 15 -3.18 -6.71 -2.06
N ASP A 16 -3.11 -6.58 -3.39
CA ASP A 16 -3.84 -7.47 -4.32
C ASP A 16 -3.46 -8.94 -4.11
N ILE A 17 -2.17 -9.21 -3.94
CA ILE A 17 -1.65 -10.56 -3.70
C ILE A 17 -2.17 -11.11 -2.38
N VAL A 18 -2.08 -10.36 -1.29
CA VAL A 18 -2.53 -10.82 0.03
C VAL A 18 -4.04 -11.07 0.05
N TYR A 19 -4.82 -10.16 -0.54
CA TYR A 19 -6.27 -10.29 -0.58
C TYR A 19 -6.71 -11.55 -1.36
N VAL A 20 -6.14 -11.77 -2.54
CA VAL A 20 -6.53 -12.89 -3.43
C VAL A 20 -5.98 -14.23 -2.95
N MET A 21 -4.74 -14.28 -2.48
CA MET A 21 -4.05 -15.55 -2.20
C MET A 21 -4.36 -16.10 -0.82
N THR A 22 -4.43 -15.23 0.20
CA THR A 22 -4.54 -15.67 1.60
C THR A 22 -5.68 -15.00 2.36
N GLY A 23 -6.27 -13.94 1.80
CA GLY A 23 -7.18 -13.06 2.53
C GLY A 23 -6.54 -12.46 3.78
N GLY A 24 -5.20 -12.41 3.88
CA GLY A 24 -4.45 -12.00 5.08
C GLY A 24 -4.23 -13.08 6.14
N ASN A 25 -4.56 -14.34 5.87
CA ASN A 25 -4.25 -15.44 6.79
C ASN A 25 -2.75 -15.82 6.78
N TYR A 26 -2.31 -16.64 7.75
CA TYR A 26 -0.93 -17.15 7.84
C TYR A 26 0.14 -16.06 8.08
N GLY A 27 -0.22 -14.98 8.77
CA GLY A 27 0.71 -13.91 9.11
C GLY A 27 1.04 -12.96 7.96
N THR A 28 0.35 -13.06 6.82
CA THR A 28 0.54 -12.16 5.67
C THR A 28 -0.39 -10.95 5.72
N GLU A 29 -1.02 -10.67 6.85
CA GLU A 29 -2.00 -9.59 7.00
C GLU A 29 -1.35 -8.22 6.75
N VAL A 30 -1.97 -7.43 5.87
CA VAL A 30 -1.54 -6.07 5.56
C VAL A 30 -2.58 -5.05 6.00
N ILE A 31 -2.14 -3.85 6.35
CA ILE A 31 -3.01 -2.79 6.90
C ILE A 31 -4.21 -2.51 5.97
N ALA A 32 -3.99 -2.52 4.66
CA ALA A 32 -5.04 -2.34 3.65
C ALA A 32 -6.07 -3.48 3.65
N ASN A 33 -5.64 -4.73 3.83
CA ASN A 33 -6.53 -5.89 3.95
C ASN A 33 -7.39 -5.79 5.23
N ARG A 34 -6.80 -5.31 6.33
CA ARG A 34 -7.53 -5.09 7.58
C ARG A 34 -8.57 -3.98 7.46
N MET A 35 -8.24 -2.86 6.80
CA MET A 35 -9.21 -1.81 6.48
C MET A 35 -10.41 -2.37 5.71
N TYR A 36 -10.13 -3.19 4.69
CA TYR A 36 -11.17 -3.81 3.85
C TYR A 36 -12.06 -4.75 4.66
N LYS A 37 -11.48 -5.61 5.51
CA LYS A 37 -12.22 -6.51 6.42
C LYS A 37 -13.08 -5.75 7.43
N GLU A 38 -12.54 -4.70 8.05
CA GLU A 38 -13.30 -3.88 9.01
C GLU A 38 -14.51 -3.21 8.33
N MET A 39 -14.37 -2.78 7.07
CA MET A 39 -15.44 -2.16 6.30
C MET A 39 -16.53 -3.14 5.85
N TYR A 40 -16.14 -4.30 5.30
CA TYR A 40 -17.08 -5.20 4.61
C TYR A 40 -17.43 -6.48 5.39
N SER A 41 -16.59 -6.94 6.31
CA SER A 41 -16.85 -8.14 7.11
C SER A 41 -17.37 -7.81 8.51
N MET A 42 -16.81 -6.78 9.15
CA MET A 42 -17.20 -6.36 10.51
C MET A 42 -18.20 -5.20 10.52
N PHE A 43 -18.51 -4.64 9.35
CA PHE A 43 -19.38 -3.46 9.17
C PHE A 43 -19.01 -2.27 10.07
N ASN A 44 -17.74 -2.19 10.47
CA ASN A 44 -17.21 -1.13 11.32
C ASN A 44 -16.57 -0.05 10.46
N THR A 45 -17.44 0.77 9.86
CA THR A 45 -17.04 1.87 8.98
C THR A 45 -16.17 2.91 9.70
N GLY A 46 -16.39 3.14 10.99
CA GLY A 46 -15.58 4.06 11.80
C GLY A 46 -14.13 3.60 11.95
N ARG A 47 -13.90 2.32 12.25
CA ARG A 47 -12.53 1.75 12.31
C ARG A 47 -11.88 1.70 10.93
N ALA A 48 -12.62 1.30 9.91
CA ALA A 48 -12.12 1.31 8.54
C ALA A 48 -11.68 2.71 8.10
N ALA A 49 -12.48 3.75 8.41
CA ALA A 49 -12.13 5.13 8.11
C ALA A 49 -10.88 5.61 8.86
N ALA A 50 -10.73 5.25 10.14
CA ALA A 50 -9.53 5.56 10.90
C ALA A 50 -8.27 4.92 10.28
N ILE A 51 -8.35 3.64 9.90
CA ILE A 51 -7.25 2.94 9.21
C ILE A 51 -6.94 3.59 7.86
N ALA A 52 -7.97 3.98 7.10
CA ALA A 52 -7.81 4.66 5.81
C ALA A 52 -7.05 5.99 5.94
N ILE A 53 -7.39 6.80 6.94
CA ILE A 53 -6.71 8.08 7.20
C ILE A 53 -5.23 7.85 7.54
N VAL A 54 -4.93 6.87 8.40
CA VAL A 54 -3.54 6.51 8.74
C VAL A 54 -2.78 6.04 7.51
N LEU A 55 -3.39 5.22 6.65
CA LEU A 55 -2.78 4.79 5.39
C LEU A 55 -2.46 5.96 4.47
N ILE A 56 -3.39 6.90 4.31
CA ILE A 56 -3.20 8.10 3.48
C ILE A 56 -2.02 8.94 4.00
N LEU A 57 -1.92 9.11 5.32
CA LEU A 57 -0.82 9.85 5.95
C LEU A 57 0.56 9.21 5.72
N VAL A 58 0.64 7.89 5.52
CA VAL A 58 1.89 7.19 5.21
C VAL A 58 2.18 7.18 3.71
N ILE A 59 1.15 6.94 2.90
CA ILE A 59 1.28 6.80 1.44
C ILE A 59 1.62 8.13 0.79
N ILE A 60 0.98 9.25 1.19
CA ILE A 60 1.23 10.56 0.56
C ILE A 60 2.72 10.96 0.66
N PRO A 61 3.37 10.96 1.83
CA PRO A 61 4.79 11.23 1.93
C PRO A 61 5.63 10.25 1.11
N ALA A 62 5.33 8.95 1.19
CA ALA A 62 6.07 7.93 0.45
C ALA A 62 6.01 8.15 -1.07
N MET A 63 4.84 8.51 -1.61
CA MET A 63 4.68 8.88 -3.01
C MET A 63 5.48 10.14 -3.37
N ILE A 64 5.45 11.18 -2.52
CA ILE A 64 6.22 12.41 -2.76
C ILE A 64 7.73 12.09 -2.82
N PHE A 65 8.25 11.29 -1.88
CA PHE A 65 9.65 10.86 -1.90
C PHE A 65 9.98 10.05 -3.15
N ASN A 66 9.10 9.13 -3.54
CA ASN A 66 9.29 8.27 -4.72
C ASN A 66 9.30 9.09 -6.02
N ILE A 67 8.34 9.99 -6.21
CA ILE A 67 8.23 10.87 -7.37
C ILE A 67 9.42 11.82 -7.45
N ARG A 68 9.85 12.41 -6.31
CA ARG A 68 11.05 13.26 -6.28
C ARG A 68 12.30 12.48 -6.69
N ARG A 69 12.48 11.27 -6.16
CA ARG A 69 13.58 10.36 -6.55
C ARG A 69 13.51 9.97 -8.03
N PHE A 70 12.32 9.81 -8.58
CA PHE A 70 12.14 9.51 -10.00
C PHE A 70 12.56 10.69 -10.88
N ARG A 71 12.12 11.91 -10.56
CA ARG A 71 12.50 13.14 -11.29
C ARG A 71 14.01 13.42 -11.28
N VAL A 72 14.68 13.16 -10.15
CA VAL A 72 16.15 13.33 -10.05
C VAL A 72 16.88 12.33 -10.96
N GLN A 73 16.42 11.09 -11.04
CA GLN A 73 17.00 10.09 -11.95
C GLN A 73 16.79 10.42 -13.43
N GLU A 74 15.72 11.15 -13.76
CA GLU A 74 15.43 11.58 -15.13
C GLU A 74 16.29 12.79 -15.54
N SER A 75 16.69 13.66 -14.60
CA SER A 75 17.61 14.77 -14.88
C SER A 75 19.09 14.36 -14.96
N GLU A 76 19.46 13.19 -14.42
CA GLU A 76 20.83 12.64 -14.52
C GLU A 76 21.05 11.76 -15.76
N ARG A 77 20.02 11.61 -16.62
CA ARG A 77 20.10 10.96 -17.93
C ARG A 77 20.10 11.97 -19.06
#